data_AF-W5XZT7-F1
#
_entry.id   AF-W5XZT7-F1
#
_cell.length_a   1.000
_cell.length_b   1.000
_cell.length_c   1.000
_cell.angle_alpha   90.00
_cell.angle_beta   90.00
_cell.angle_gamma   90.00
#
_symmetry.space_group_name_H-M   'P 1'
#
loop_
_entity.id
_entity.type
_entity.pdbx_description
1 polymer ?
#
loop_
_entity_poly.entity_id
_entity_poly.type
_entity_poly.pdbx_seq_one_letter_code
_entity_poly.pdbx_strand_id
1 'polypeptide(L)'
;MQKLLRKSSRVAVALMSMAAVASVAPNAGAQEVLPEQISSLLPKETVDQVNAAVSSAQEQVDQAVQQVQQAVQPAQQEYADQGFQPIVDGPNYHWTNDLSSQVMAATPGPVLHRVQGSWFNAPDVPAESIEAEKQGESLYGPGTPIYVGDNDLCTVAFTGTDAAGRKLAVTAGHCGGVGSQVTSADSWRVGPSGTVAATNPNLDYSVIELGSNAKITNTYNGVTVNQLGQGSLAPGQVACKSGVATGNTCGMTWSSQPNTQFTQICASQGDSGAPVLLGDRVVGMVNGGMLPIASASCRTPLQGPLFMPTVSVPVDSILADLNSRDAVGTGFTPAS
;
A
#
# COMPACT_ATOMS: atom_id res chain seq x y z
N MET A 1 -24.94 1.04 -22.65
CA MET A 1 -24.32 2.18 -21.94
C MET A 1 -23.10 1.81 -21.09
N GLN A 2 -23.01 0.63 -20.44
CA GLN A 2 -21.84 0.25 -19.63
C GLN A 2 -20.53 -0.06 -20.39
N LYS A 3 -20.59 -0.37 -21.70
CA LYS A 3 -19.38 -0.64 -22.52
C LYS A 3 -18.66 0.64 -23.02
N LEU A 4 -19.32 1.80 -23.06
CA LEU A 4 -18.67 3.07 -23.44
C LEU A 4 -17.92 3.72 -22.27
N LEU A 5 -18.43 3.60 -21.03
CA LEU A 5 -17.81 4.16 -19.82
C LEU A 5 -16.45 3.51 -19.48
N ARG A 6 -16.27 2.21 -19.76
CA ARG A 6 -15.00 1.51 -19.53
C ARG A 6 -13.89 1.88 -20.53
N LYS A 7 -14.24 2.38 -21.72
CA LYS A 7 -13.26 2.76 -22.76
C LYS A 7 -12.74 4.18 -22.54
N SER A 8 -13.58 5.09 -22.06
CA SER A 8 -13.20 6.48 -21.73
C SER A 8 -12.30 6.58 -20.48
N SER A 9 -12.47 5.69 -19.50
CA SER A 9 -11.64 5.66 -18.29
C SER A 9 -10.18 5.27 -18.56
N ARG A 10 -9.91 4.39 -19.53
CA ARG A 10 -8.54 4.00 -19.91
C ARG A 10 -7.77 5.06 -20.70
N VAL A 11 -8.48 5.92 -21.43
CA VAL A 11 -7.88 7.02 -22.20
C VAL A 11 -7.57 8.21 -21.30
N ALA A 12 -8.43 8.49 -20.30
CA ALA A 12 -8.19 9.55 -19.32
C ALA A 12 -6.98 9.29 -18.42
N VAL A 13 -6.75 8.03 -18.00
CA VAL A 13 -5.57 7.64 -17.18
C VAL A 13 -4.27 7.72 -17.98
N ALA A 14 -4.30 7.41 -19.28
CA ALA A 14 -3.14 7.52 -20.15
C ALA A 14 -2.75 8.99 -20.45
N LEU A 15 -3.72 9.91 -20.55
CA LEU A 15 -3.49 11.34 -20.75
C LEU A 15 -2.99 12.05 -19.48
N MET A 16 -3.45 11.63 -18.29
CA MET A 16 -2.97 12.18 -17.01
C MET A 16 -1.48 11.90 -16.75
N SER A 17 -0.93 10.79 -17.29
CA SER A 17 0.47 10.42 -17.10
C SER A 17 1.47 11.29 -17.88
N MET A 18 1.03 12.01 -18.93
CA MET A 18 1.90 12.90 -19.71
C MET A 18 1.89 14.36 -19.23
N ALA A 19 0.81 14.81 -18.60
CA ALA A 19 0.65 16.20 -18.15
C ALA A 19 1.42 16.52 -16.85
N ALA A 20 1.67 15.53 -15.99
CA ALA A 20 2.29 15.75 -14.67
C ALA A 20 3.81 16.01 -14.72
N VAL A 21 4.47 15.78 -15.86
CA VAL A 21 5.92 16.01 -16.00
C VAL A 21 6.24 17.48 -16.34
N ALA A 22 5.27 18.29 -16.73
CA ALA A 22 5.50 19.66 -17.20
C ALA A 22 5.36 20.76 -16.13
N SER A 23 4.72 20.49 -14.98
CA SER A 23 4.35 21.55 -14.03
C SER A 23 5.36 21.83 -12.92
N VAL A 24 6.56 21.25 -12.96
CA VAL A 24 7.65 21.53 -11.99
C VAL A 24 8.70 22.47 -12.58
N ALA A 25 8.27 23.59 -13.17
CA ALA A 25 9.11 24.77 -13.41
C ALA A 25 8.24 25.98 -13.78
N PRO A 26 7.76 26.80 -12.82
CA PRO A 26 7.23 28.10 -13.18
C PRO A 26 8.41 29.02 -13.50
N ASN A 27 8.34 29.70 -14.65
CA ASN A 27 9.28 30.69 -15.18
C ASN A 27 10.61 30.18 -15.74
N ALA A 28 10.57 29.73 -16.99
CA ALA A 28 11.65 30.05 -17.94
C ALA A 28 11.06 31.03 -18.98
N GLY A 29 11.37 32.32 -18.83
CA GLY A 29 11.15 33.27 -19.92
C GLY A 29 11.95 32.82 -21.15
N ALA A 30 11.45 33.14 -22.34
CA ALA A 30 12.01 32.76 -23.64
C ALA A 30 13.55 32.67 -23.65
N GLN A 31 14.08 31.46 -23.45
CA GLN A 31 15.49 31.12 -23.59
C GLN A 31 15.57 29.98 -24.60
N GLU A 32 16.53 30.07 -25.51
CA GLU A 32 16.80 29.06 -26.53
C GLU A 32 16.86 27.67 -25.88
N VAL A 33 16.08 26.74 -26.42
CA VAL A 33 15.89 25.39 -25.88
C VAL A 33 17.17 24.55 -26.03
N LEU A 34 17.98 24.86 -27.05
CA LEU A 34 19.27 24.22 -27.28
C LEU A 34 20.39 24.96 -26.52
N PRO A 35 21.26 24.25 -25.78
CA PRO A 35 22.45 24.85 -25.19
C PRO A 35 23.31 25.53 -26.28
N GLU A 36 23.85 26.73 -26.02
CA GLU A 36 24.70 27.50 -26.98
C GLU A 36 25.82 26.65 -27.62
N GLN A 37 26.36 25.70 -26.86
CA GLN A 37 27.42 24.78 -27.27
C GLN A 37 27.00 23.85 -28.43
N ILE A 38 25.72 23.46 -28.50
CA ILE A 38 25.16 22.61 -29.56
C ILE A 38 24.67 23.48 -30.74
N SER A 39 24.14 24.67 -30.45
CA SER A 39 23.68 25.64 -31.46
C SER A 39 24.82 26.07 -32.41
N SER A 40 26.04 26.22 -31.89
CA SER A 40 27.23 26.58 -32.68
C SER A 40 27.73 25.51 -33.66
N LEU A 41 27.27 24.26 -33.52
CA LEU A 41 27.70 23.10 -34.32
C LEU A 41 26.73 22.73 -35.44
N LEU A 42 25.58 23.41 -35.52
CA LEU A 42 24.51 23.13 -36.47
C LEU A 42 24.24 24.35 -37.36
N PRO A 43 23.77 24.15 -38.60
CA PRO A 43 23.30 25.27 -39.42
C PRO A 43 22.18 26.02 -38.69
N LYS A 44 22.21 27.35 -38.72
CA LYS A 44 21.23 28.22 -38.05
C LYS A 44 19.79 27.84 -38.37
N GLU A 45 19.52 27.48 -39.62
CA GLU A 45 18.20 27.02 -40.08
C GLU A 45 17.74 25.74 -39.36
N THR A 46 18.66 24.82 -39.07
CA THR A 46 18.36 23.59 -38.30
C THR A 46 18.07 23.90 -36.84
N VAL A 47 18.81 24.84 -36.23
CA VAL A 47 18.56 25.29 -34.86
C VAL A 47 17.20 25.98 -34.75
N ASP A 48 16.86 26.84 -35.70
CA ASP A 48 15.58 27.55 -35.76
C ASP A 48 14.41 26.55 -35.91
N GLN A 49 14.57 25.51 -36.74
CA GLN A 49 13.57 24.45 -36.92
C GLN A 49 13.38 23.61 -35.65
N VAL A 50 14.47 23.24 -34.96
CA VAL A 50 14.39 22.47 -33.71
C VAL A 50 13.76 23.30 -32.60
N ASN A 51 14.15 24.57 -32.45
CA ASN A 51 13.56 25.47 -31.47
C ASN A 51 12.06 25.68 -31.75
N ALA A 52 11.65 25.85 -33.01
CA ALA A 52 10.24 25.95 -33.36
C ALA A 52 9.46 24.65 -33.08
N ALA A 53 10.06 23.49 -33.36
CA ALA A 53 9.45 22.19 -33.08
C ALA A 53 9.29 21.93 -31.58
N VAL A 54 10.27 22.29 -30.75
CA VAL A 54 10.16 22.14 -29.30
C VAL A 54 9.17 23.14 -28.70
N SER A 55 9.18 24.40 -29.13
CA SER A 55 8.21 25.40 -28.65
C SER A 55 6.78 25.00 -28.99
N SER A 56 6.53 24.50 -30.22
CA SER A 56 5.19 24.02 -30.59
C SER A 56 4.78 22.74 -29.83
N ALA A 57 5.72 21.85 -29.54
CA ALA A 57 5.45 20.69 -28.68
C ALA A 57 5.15 21.11 -27.24
N GLN A 58 5.86 22.10 -26.70
CA GLN A 58 5.63 22.66 -25.38
C GLN A 58 4.24 23.31 -25.29
N GLU A 59 3.87 24.11 -26.29
CA GLU A 59 2.52 24.71 -26.38
C GLU A 59 1.41 23.64 -26.45
N GLN A 60 1.64 22.53 -27.17
CA GLN A 60 0.69 21.42 -27.22
C GLN A 60 0.55 20.72 -25.86
N VAL A 61 1.65 20.55 -25.13
CA VAL A 61 1.64 20.00 -23.77
C VAL A 61 0.92 20.96 -22.82
N ASP A 62 1.18 22.26 -22.88
CA ASP A 62 0.53 23.26 -22.03
C ASP A 62 -0.97 23.35 -22.32
N GLN A 63 -1.38 23.28 -23.58
CA GLN A 63 -2.78 23.19 -23.97
C GLN A 63 -3.43 21.91 -23.46
N ALA A 64 -2.75 20.76 -23.55
CA ALA A 64 -3.26 19.50 -23.03
C ALA A 64 -3.41 19.54 -21.50
N VAL A 65 -2.45 20.12 -20.79
CA VAL A 65 -2.50 20.35 -19.34
C VAL A 65 -3.69 21.25 -18.99
N GLN A 66 -3.87 22.37 -19.68
CA GLN A 66 -5.00 23.28 -19.45
C GLN A 66 -6.35 22.64 -19.76
N GLN A 67 -6.45 21.83 -20.82
CA GLN A 67 -7.67 21.10 -21.15
C GLN A 67 -8.00 20.03 -20.09
N VAL A 68 -6.99 19.31 -19.58
CA VAL A 68 -7.17 18.37 -18.48
C VAL A 68 -7.62 19.13 -17.24
N GLN A 69 -6.95 20.21 -16.85
CA GLN A 69 -7.34 21.03 -15.70
C GLN A 69 -8.78 21.51 -15.82
N GLN A 70 -9.17 22.12 -16.93
CA GLN A 70 -10.55 22.56 -17.18
C GLN A 70 -11.56 21.41 -17.15
N ALA A 71 -11.18 20.22 -17.62
CA ALA A 71 -12.05 19.05 -17.59
C ALA A 71 -12.23 18.48 -16.17
N VAL A 72 -11.25 18.63 -15.26
CA VAL A 72 -11.37 18.16 -13.86
C VAL A 72 -11.96 19.23 -12.93
N GLN A 73 -11.95 20.51 -13.31
CA GLN A 73 -12.47 21.62 -12.48
C GLN A 73 -13.90 21.41 -11.95
N PRO A 74 -14.88 20.94 -12.74
CA PRO A 74 -16.24 20.75 -12.25
C PRO A 74 -16.34 19.68 -11.16
N ALA A 75 -15.59 18.57 -11.33
CA ALA A 75 -15.52 17.51 -10.32
C ALA A 75 -14.83 18.02 -9.05
N GLN A 76 -13.72 18.76 -9.19
CA GLN A 76 -13.02 19.38 -8.06
C GLN A 76 -13.91 20.37 -7.29
N GLN A 77 -14.72 21.19 -7.99
CA GLN A 77 -15.67 22.10 -7.35
C GLN A 77 -16.84 21.37 -6.69
N GLU A 78 -17.39 20.33 -7.32
CA GLU A 78 -18.47 19.53 -6.72
C GLU A 78 -18.02 18.85 -5.42
N TYR A 79 -16.77 18.36 -5.35
CA TYR A 79 -16.19 17.83 -4.11
C TYR A 79 -15.80 18.92 -3.10
N ALA A 80 -15.36 20.10 -3.55
CA ALA A 80 -15.04 21.22 -2.67
C ALA A 80 -16.30 21.80 -2.00
N ASP A 81 -17.41 21.87 -2.73
CA ASP A 81 -18.67 22.44 -2.25
C ASP A 81 -19.46 21.47 -1.36
N GLN A 82 -19.29 20.14 -1.52
CA GLN A 82 -19.96 19.13 -0.68
C GLN A 82 -19.21 18.81 0.62
N GLY A 83 -18.01 19.36 0.83
CA GLY A 83 -17.23 19.20 2.05
C GLY A 83 -17.07 17.74 2.48
N PHE A 84 -16.14 17.00 1.87
CA PHE A 84 -15.84 15.61 2.22
C PHE A 84 -15.82 15.40 3.75
N GLN A 85 -16.70 14.52 4.25
CA GLN A 85 -16.72 14.09 5.63
C GLN A 85 -16.20 12.66 5.71
N PRO A 86 -15.09 12.38 6.40
CA PRO A 86 -14.59 11.04 6.56
C PRO A 86 -15.57 10.19 7.38
N ILE A 87 -15.69 8.90 7.04
CA ILE A 87 -16.56 7.94 7.75
C ILE A 87 -16.07 7.78 9.19
N VAL A 88 -14.74 7.66 9.34
CA VAL A 88 -14.03 7.66 10.62
C VAL A 88 -12.84 8.59 10.48
N ASP A 89 -12.68 9.49 11.44
CA ASP A 89 -11.46 10.27 11.64
C ASP A 89 -10.79 9.81 12.94
N GLY A 90 -9.52 9.45 12.87
CA GLY A 90 -8.82 8.71 13.91
C GLY A 90 -7.33 9.01 13.92
N PRO A 91 -6.56 8.41 14.85
CA PRO A 91 -5.18 8.82 15.12
C PRO A 91 -4.25 8.79 13.90
N ASN A 92 -4.51 7.88 12.94
CA ASN A 92 -3.78 7.75 11.68
C ASN A 92 -4.64 8.04 10.45
N TYR A 93 -5.68 8.87 10.55
CA TYR A 93 -6.49 9.26 9.39
C TYR A 93 -6.18 10.71 9.04
N HIS A 94 -5.40 10.90 7.98
CA HIS A 94 -5.07 12.24 7.49
C HIS A 94 -5.58 12.38 6.07
N TRP A 95 -6.80 12.89 5.95
CA TRP A 95 -7.41 13.16 4.66
C TRP A 95 -6.90 14.47 4.07
N THR A 96 -6.47 14.41 2.82
CA THR A 96 -6.09 15.57 2.02
C THR A 96 -6.90 15.58 0.73
N ASN A 97 -7.01 16.75 0.10
CA ASN A 97 -7.67 16.89 -1.20
C ASN A 97 -6.92 17.87 -2.12
N ASP A 98 -5.70 18.26 -1.75
CA ASP A 98 -4.88 19.14 -2.57
C ASP A 98 -4.35 18.42 -3.82
N LEU A 99 -4.06 19.19 -4.87
CA LEU A 99 -3.61 18.64 -6.14
C LEU A 99 -2.31 17.85 -6.01
N SER A 100 -1.41 18.22 -5.09
CA SER A 100 -0.13 17.52 -4.94
C SER A 100 -0.34 16.12 -4.36
N SER A 101 -1.21 15.97 -3.36
CA SER A 101 -1.60 14.67 -2.81
C SER A 101 -2.29 13.79 -3.86
N GLN A 102 -3.23 14.34 -4.64
CA GLN A 102 -3.92 13.61 -5.72
C GLN A 102 -2.96 13.10 -6.80
N VAL A 103 -2.05 13.97 -7.25
CA VAL A 103 -1.02 13.61 -8.24
C VAL A 103 -0.10 12.53 -7.67
N MET A 104 0.44 12.74 -6.48
CA MET A 104 1.37 11.80 -5.84
C MET A 104 0.72 10.46 -5.50
N ALA A 105 -0.59 10.43 -5.23
CA ALA A 105 -1.34 9.19 -5.01
C ALA A 105 -1.84 8.53 -6.30
N ALA A 106 -1.64 9.18 -7.46
CA ALA A 106 -2.18 8.77 -8.74
C ALA A 106 -3.70 8.47 -8.69
N THR A 107 -4.44 9.23 -7.89
CA THR A 107 -5.90 9.10 -7.75
C THR A 107 -6.57 10.48 -7.73
N PRO A 108 -7.70 10.66 -8.40
CA PRO A 108 -8.51 11.87 -8.22
C PRO A 108 -9.26 11.85 -6.88
N GLY A 109 -9.57 13.04 -6.35
CA GLY A 109 -10.40 13.22 -5.15
C GLY A 109 -9.63 13.09 -3.83
N PRO A 110 -10.35 12.95 -2.71
CA PRO A 110 -9.73 12.84 -1.38
C PRO A 110 -8.73 11.67 -1.29
N VAL A 111 -7.58 11.94 -0.70
CA VAL A 111 -6.49 10.98 -0.46
C VAL A 111 -6.35 10.77 1.04
N LEU A 112 -6.42 9.51 1.46
CA LEU A 112 -6.18 9.14 2.85
C LEU A 112 -4.70 8.78 3.05
N HIS A 113 -4.02 9.52 3.93
CA HIS A 113 -2.68 9.19 4.40
C HIS A 113 -2.75 8.56 5.79
N ARG A 114 -2.35 7.29 5.89
CA ARG A 114 -2.31 6.56 7.18
C ARG A 114 -0.92 6.35 7.74
N VAL A 115 0.11 6.44 6.90
CA VAL A 115 1.50 6.26 7.32
C VAL A 115 2.34 7.40 6.80
N GLN A 116 3.16 7.97 7.68
CA GLN A 116 4.06 9.05 7.33
C GLN A 116 5.01 8.63 6.20
N GLY A 117 5.11 9.47 5.18
CA GLY A 117 5.96 9.23 4.02
C GLY A 117 5.35 8.35 2.93
N SER A 118 4.16 7.77 3.17
CA SER A 118 3.35 7.16 2.11
C SER A 118 2.45 8.21 1.44
N TRP A 119 2.58 8.32 0.12
CA TRP A 119 1.72 9.12 -0.74
C TRP A 119 0.65 8.28 -1.43
N PHE A 120 0.48 7.01 -1.05
CA PHE A 120 -0.62 6.21 -1.55
C PHE A 120 -1.94 6.70 -0.96
N ASN A 121 -3.03 6.52 -1.70
CA ASN A 121 -4.36 6.54 -1.11
C ASN A 121 -4.56 5.25 -0.32
N ALA A 122 -4.37 5.33 0.99
CA ALA A 122 -4.44 4.20 1.89
C ALA A 122 -5.90 3.69 2.02
N PRO A 123 -6.07 2.39 2.34
CA PRO A 123 -7.40 1.84 2.59
C PRO A 123 -8.08 2.52 3.79
N ASP A 124 -9.32 2.96 3.59
CA ASP A 124 -10.21 3.44 4.64
C ASP A 124 -10.79 2.26 5.45
N VAL A 125 -11.51 2.55 6.53
CA VAL A 125 -12.18 1.54 7.38
C VAL A 125 -13.21 0.77 6.54
N PRO A 126 -13.11 -0.57 6.46
CA PRO A 126 -14.10 -1.35 5.74
C PRO A 126 -15.40 -1.49 6.55
N ALA A 127 -16.53 -1.64 5.86
CA ALA A 127 -17.85 -1.67 6.47
C ALA A 127 -17.99 -2.78 7.53
N GLU A 128 -17.40 -3.95 7.28
CA GLU A 128 -17.38 -5.07 8.23
C GLU A 128 -16.66 -4.74 9.55
N SER A 129 -15.64 -3.87 9.53
CA SER A 129 -14.97 -3.41 10.76
C SER A 129 -15.87 -2.44 11.54
N ILE A 130 -16.57 -1.54 10.84
CA ILE A 130 -17.54 -0.61 11.46
C ILE A 130 -18.66 -1.39 12.14
N GLU A 131 -19.18 -2.45 11.50
CA GLU A 131 -20.23 -3.27 12.09
C GLU A 131 -19.76 -4.07 13.31
N ALA A 132 -18.51 -4.55 13.32
CA ALA A 132 -17.93 -5.18 14.50
C ALA A 132 -17.74 -4.16 15.65
N GLU A 133 -17.24 -2.95 15.34
CA GLU A 133 -17.04 -1.90 16.34
C GLU A 133 -18.35 -1.48 17.01
N LYS A 134 -19.45 -1.37 16.25
CA LYS A 134 -20.80 -1.12 16.81
C LYS A 134 -21.24 -2.17 17.82
N GLN A 135 -20.70 -3.38 17.74
CA GLN A 135 -20.95 -4.49 18.67
C GLN A 135 -19.96 -4.51 19.84
N GLY A 136 -19.04 -3.54 19.92
CA GLY A 136 -18.00 -3.47 20.94
C GLY A 136 -16.83 -4.43 20.67
N GLU A 137 -16.64 -4.86 19.42
CA GLU A 137 -15.61 -5.81 19.03
C GLU A 137 -14.71 -5.26 17.92
N SER A 138 -13.45 -5.68 17.89
CA SER A 138 -12.54 -5.41 16.77
C SER A 138 -12.47 -6.61 15.83
N LEU A 139 -12.66 -6.39 14.53
CA LEU A 139 -12.55 -7.44 13.51
C LEU A 139 -11.12 -7.53 12.98
N TYR A 140 -10.56 -8.74 12.96
CA TYR A 140 -9.22 -9.01 12.46
C TYR A 140 -9.26 -10.02 11.32
N GLY A 141 -8.60 -9.66 10.23
CA GLY A 141 -8.41 -10.50 9.05
C GLY A 141 -7.14 -10.12 8.28
N PRO A 142 -6.94 -10.71 7.09
CA PRO A 142 -5.78 -10.40 6.26
C PRO A 142 -5.79 -8.94 5.81
N GLY A 143 -4.73 -8.19 6.12
CA GLY A 143 -4.62 -6.78 5.78
C GLY A 143 -5.15 -5.81 6.86
N THR A 144 -5.66 -6.31 7.99
CA THR A 144 -6.14 -5.43 9.09
C THR A 144 -5.00 -4.58 9.63
N PRO A 145 -5.15 -3.24 9.70
CA PRO A 145 -4.16 -2.37 10.31
C PRO A 145 -4.24 -2.43 11.83
N ILE A 146 -3.09 -2.51 12.49
CA ILE A 146 -2.99 -2.67 13.94
C ILE A 146 -1.97 -1.70 14.53
N TYR A 147 -2.27 -1.16 15.71
CA TYR A 147 -1.29 -0.58 16.60
C TYR A 147 -0.77 -1.66 17.53
N VAL A 148 0.54 -1.73 17.69
CA VAL A 148 1.21 -2.60 18.65
C VAL A 148 2.01 -1.73 19.62
N GLY A 149 1.82 -1.95 20.92
CA GLY A 149 2.48 -1.16 21.95
C GLY A 149 2.13 0.33 21.89
N ASP A 150 3.16 1.19 21.94
CA ASP A 150 3.01 2.64 22.12
C ASP A 150 2.68 3.41 20.85
N ASN A 151 2.63 2.77 19.66
CA ASN A 151 1.98 3.20 18.39
C ASN A 151 2.63 2.60 17.13
N ASP A 152 3.27 1.43 17.18
CA ASP A 152 3.78 0.80 15.95
C ASP A 152 2.60 0.36 15.07
N LEU A 153 2.38 1.10 13.98
CA LEU A 153 1.36 0.79 13.00
C LEU A 153 1.89 -0.29 12.06
N CYS A 154 1.26 -1.45 12.08
CA CYS A 154 1.57 -2.62 11.27
C CYS A 154 0.30 -3.19 10.63
N THR A 155 0.46 -4.28 9.88
CA THR A 155 -0.63 -4.98 9.20
C THR A 155 -0.68 -6.44 9.67
N VAL A 156 -1.87 -7.01 9.78
CA VAL A 156 -2.07 -8.45 10.04
C VAL A 156 -1.93 -9.25 8.75
N ALA A 157 -1.13 -10.32 8.78
CA ALA A 157 -0.93 -11.24 7.67
C ALA A 157 -2.16 -12.12 7.47
N PHE A 158 -2.55 -12.83 8.52
CA PHE A 158 -3.67 -13.76 8.53
C PHE A 158 -4.12 -14.01 9.96
N THR A 159 -5.33 -14.56 10.10
CA THR A 159 -5.95 -14.90 11.38
C THR A 159 -6.43 -16.34 11.39
N GLY A 160 -6.66 -16.87 12.58
CA GLY A 160 -7.07 -18.26 12.77
C GLY A 160 -7.19 -18.62 14.23
N THR A 161 -7.24 -19.93 14.51
CA THR A 161 -7.19 -20.47 15.87
C THR A 161 -6.05 -21.47 16.01
N ASP A 162 -5.56 -21.66 17.23
CA ASP A 162 -4.64 -22.76 17.52
C ASP A 162 -5.35 -24.01 18.08
N ALA A 163 -4.59 -25.06 18.39
CA ALA A 163 -5.12 -26.30 18.94
C ALA A 163 -5.84 -26.14 20.29
N ALA A 164 -5.57 -25.05 21.02
CA ALA A 164 -6.24 -24.71 22.28
C ALA A 164 -7.52 -23.87 22.05
N GLY A 165 -7.85 -23.53 20.80
CA GLY A 165 -9.00 -22.71 20.45
C GLY A 165 -8.81 -21.21 20.70
N ARG A 166 -7.58 -20.75 20.93
CA ARG A 166 -7.29 -19.31 21.06
C ARG A 166 -7.43 -18.65 19.70
N LYS A 167 -8.06 -17.47 19.64
CA LYS A 167 -8.11 -16.64 18.42
C LYS A 167 -6.78 -15.95 18.25
N LEU A 168 -6.20 -16.04 17.06
CA LEU A 168 -4.86 -15.54 16.77
C LEU A 168 -4.84 -14.64 15.54
N ALA A 169 -3.93 -13.67 15.56
CA ALA A 169 -3.45 -12.95 14.38
C ALA A 169 -1.93 -13.09 14.27
N VAL A 170 -1.41 -13.11 13.04
CA VAL A 170 0.03 -13.12 12.77
C VAL A 170 0.43 -11.81 12.11
N THR A 171 1.54 -11.20 12.55
CA THR A 171 2.13 -9.97 11.99
C THR A 171 3.66 -10.05 12.01
N ALA A 172 4.37 -9.00 11.60
CA ALA A 172 5.84 -8.98 11.65
C ALA A 172 6.37 -8.90 13.09
N GLY A 173 7.53 -9.51 13.31
CA GLY A 173 8.18 -9.67 14.61
C GLY A 173 8.58 -8.33 15.22
N HIS A 174 9.17 -7.47 14.39
CA HIS A 174 9.63 -6.15 14.78
C HIS A 174 8.51 -5.15 15.10
N CYS A 175 7.24 -5.48 14.88
CA CYS A 175 6.12 -4.61 15.26
C CYS A 175 5.93 -4.51 16.77
N GLY A 176 6.45 -5.46 17.55
CA GLY A 176 6.38 -5.40 19.00
C GLY A 176 6.82 -6.68 19.69
N GLY A 177 7.26 -6.54 20.94
CA GLY A 177 7.70 -7.65 21.78
C GLY A 177 6.54 -8.37 22.48
N VAL A 178 6.84 -9.53 23.07
CA VAL A 178 5.88 -10.28 23.91
C VAL A 178 5.35 -9.38 25.03
N GLY A 179 4.04 -9.39 25.23
CA GLY A 179 3.33 -8.55 26.20
C GLY A 179 2.87 -7.20 25.66
N SER A 180 3.29 -6.79 24.46
CA SER A 180 2.75 -5.58 23.82
C SER A 180 1.25 -5.73 23.56
N GLN A 181 0.48 -4.73 23.98
CA GLN A 181 -0.95 -4.65 23.69
C GLN A 181 -1.17 -4.37 22.20
N VAL A 182 -2.23 -4.94 21.64
CA VAL A 182 -2.62 -4.76 20.25
C VAL A 182 -4.01 -4.17 20.17
N THR A 183 -4.14 -3.12 19.37
CA THR A 183 -5.40 -2.42 19.09
C THR A 183 -5.60 -2.37 17.59
N SER A 184 -6.80 -2.67 17.09
CA SER A 184 -7.13 -2.43 15.68
C SER A 184 -7.09 -0.94 15.38
N ALA A 185 -6.37 -0.53 14.33
CA ALA A 185 -6.33 0.87 13.91
C ALA A 185 -7.64 1.31 13.24
N ASP A 186 -8.48 0.36 12.81
CA ASP A 186 -9.78 0.58 12.19
C ASP A 186 -10.95 0.60 13.20
N SER A 187 -10.70 0.21 14.45
CA SER A 187 -11.70 0.18 15.54
C SER A 187 -11.07 0.55 16.90
N TRP A 188 -10.16 1.53 16.89
CA TRP A 188 -9.32 1.89 18.04
C TRP A 188 -10.10 2.29 19.30
N ARG A 189 -11.36 2.71 19.17
CA ARG A 189 -12.23 3.08 20.31
C ARG A 189 -12.67 1.88 21.15
N VAL A 190 -12.61 0.66 20.59
CA VAL A 190 -12.79 -0.59 21.35
C VAL A 190 -11.66 -0.77 22.37
N GLY A 191 -10.51 -0.14 22.12
CA GLY A 191 -9.30 -0.31 22.92
C GLY A 191 -8.54 -1.60 22.60
N PRO A 192 -7.58 -1.96 23.46
CA PRO A 192 -6.79 -3.17 23.32
C PRO A 192 -7.68 -4.41 23.18
N SER A 193 -7.42 -5.19 22.13
CA SER A 193 -8.19 -6.39 21.77
C SER A 193 -7.29 -7.59 21.42
N GLY A 194 -5.98 -7.44 21.64
CA GLY A 194 -5.04 -8.56 21.63
C GLY A 194 -3.76 -8.26 22.42
N THR A 195 -2.89 -9.25 22.52
CA THR A 195 -1.55 -9.12 23.11
C THR A 195 -0.58 -10.00 22.36
N VAL A 196 0.64 -9.50 22.09
CA VAL A 196 1.70 -10.31 21.48
C VAL A 196 2.07 -11.43 22.44
N ALA A 197 1.79 -12.67 22.06
CA ALA A 197 1.98 -13.86 22.87
C ALA A 197 3.32 -14.57 22.60
N ALA A 198 3.81 -14.48 21.36
CA ALA A 198 5.09 -15.05 20.97
C ALA A 198 5.70 -14.26 19.83
N THR A 199 7.03 -14.22 19.76
CA THR A 199 7.78 -13.64 18.64
C THR A 199 8.88 -14.61 18.20
N ASN A 200 9.23 -14.58 16.92
CA ASN A 200 10.39 -15.27 16.39
C ASN A 200 11.29 -14.23 15.69
N PRO A 201 12.44 -13.85 16.26
CA PRO A 201 13.30 -12.83 15.67
C PRO A 201 14.04 -13.32 14.42
N ASN A 202 14.19 -14.63 14.21
CA ASN A 202 14.88 -15.18 13.05
C ASN A 202 14.02 -15.13 11.79
N LEU A 203 12.72 -15.40 11.94
CA LEU A 203 11.73 -15.33 10.86
C LEU A 203 10.95 -14.02 10.83
N ASP A 204 11.25 -13.12 11.79
CA ASP A 204 10.60 -11.82 11.98
C ASP A 204 9.07 -11.88 11.93
N TYR A 205 8.48 -12.73 12.77
CA TYR A 205 7.03 -12.75 12.97
C TYR A 205 6.63 -12.73 14.43
N SER A 206 5.42 -12.24 14.68
CA SER A 206 4.76 -12.18 15.98
C SER A 206 3.39 -12.85 15.91
N VAL A 207 3.06 -13.60 16.95
CA VAL A 207 1.73 -14.19 17.18
C VAL A 207 1.02 -13.33 18.21
N ILE A 208 -0.16 -12.85 17.86
CA ILE A 208 -1.03 -12.05 18.72
C ILE A 208 -2.16 -12.97 19.18
N GLU A 209 -2.30 -13.12 20.50
CA GLU A 209 -3.50 -13.72 21.09
C GLU A 209 -4.58 -12.65 21.19
N LEU A 210 -5.73 -12.91 20.57
CA LEU A 210 -6.85 -11.99 20.48
C LEU A 210 -7.85 -12.24 21.62
N GLY A 211 -8.27 -11.16 22.26
CA GLY A 211 -9.13 -11.17 23.45
C GLY A 211 -10.59 -11.49 23.17
N SER A 212 -11.42 -11.41 24.22
CA SER A 212 -12.86 -11.65 24.12
C SER A 212 -13.59 -10.61 23.29
N ASN A 213 -13.06 -9.39 23.19
CA ASN A 213 -13.56 -8.26 22.37
C ASN A 213 -12.99 -8.25 20.94
N ALA A 214 -12.54 -9.38 20.42
CA ALA A 214 -12.02 -9.51 19.06
C ALA A 214 -12.78 -10.58 18.26
N LYS A 215 -12.99 -10.36 16.96
CA LYS A 215 -13.49 -11.35 16.00
C LYS A 215 -12.41 -11.63 14.96
N ILE A 216 -12.36 -12.86 14.46
CA ILE A 216 -11.49 -13.24 13.34
C ILE A 216 -12.32 -13.53 12.10
N THR A 217 -11.77 -13.20 10.94
CA THR A 217 -12.37 -13.45 9.62
C THR A 217 -11.27 -13.79 8.62
N ASN A 218 -11.58 -14.60 7.63
CA ASN A 218 -10.72 -14.82 6.47
C ASN A 218 -10.84 -13.73 5.40
N THR A 219 -11.81 -12.82 5.54
CA THR A 219 -12.12 -11.77 4.57
C THR A 219 -12.11 -10.42 5.25
N TYR A 220 -11.28 -9.50 4.75
CA TYR A 220 -11.16 -8.14 5.27
C TYR A 220 -10.85 -7.16 4.14
N ASN A 221 -11.64 -6.10 4.02
CA ASN A 221 -11.49 -5.05 3.01
C ASN A 221 -11.32 -5.58 1.58
N GLY A 222 -12.16 -6.56 1.21
CA GLY A 222 -12.15 -7.20 -0.11
C GLY A 222 -11.01 -8.19 -0.36
N VAL A 223 -10.14 -8.45 0.61
CA VAL A 223 -9.13 -9.52 0.57
C VAL A 223 -9.69 -10.75 1.26
N THR A 224 -9.80 -11.86 0.53
CA THR A 224 -10.20 -13.17 1.08
C THR A 224 -9.02 -14.14 1.02
N VAL A 225 -8.77 -14.83 2.14
CA VAL A 225 -7.71 -15.83 2.29
C VAL A 225 -8.32 -17.19 2.63
N ASN A 226 -8.36 -18.10 1.66
CA ASN A 226 -8.85 -19.46 1.85
C ASN A 226 -7.73 -20.46 2.19
N GLN A 227 -6.48 -20.08 1.93
CA GLN A 227 -5.32 -20.97 2.07
C GLN A 227 -4.09 -20.22 2.60
N LEU A 228 -3.27 -20.94 3.37
CA LEU A 228 -1.96 -20.47 3.82
C LEU A 228 -0.87 -21.39 3.29
N GLY A 229 0.24 -20.81 2.82
CA GLY A 229 1.43 -21.54 2.39
C GLY A 229 1.25 -22.32 1.08
N GLN A 230 1.80 -23.54 1.04
CA GLN A 230 1.70 -24.51 -0.06
C GLN A 230 2.38 -24.06 -1.37
N GLY A 231 3.53 -23.39 -1.26
CA GLY A 231 4.39 -23.14 -2.41
C GLY A 231 5.17 -21.84 -2.35
N SER A 232 6.41 -21.91 -2.78
CA SER A 232 7.28 -20.75 -2.98
C SER A 232 6.89 -19.98 -4.23
N LEU A 233 7.11 -18.67 -4.21
CA LEU A 233 6.97 -17.83 -5.40
C LEU A 233 8.08 -18.17 -6.41
N ALA A 234 7.72 -18.47 -7.65
CA ALA A 234 8.71 -18.71 -8.70
C ALA A 234 9.34 -17.40 -9.17
N PRO A 235 10.63 -17.37 -9.57
CA PRO A 235 11.21 -16.21 -10.25
C PRO A 235 10.37 -15.77 -11.45
N GLY A 236 10.09 -14.47 -11.55
CA GLY A 236 9.21 -13.89 -12.58
C GLY A 236 7.72 -13.91 -12.24
N GLN A 237 7.28 -14.67 -11.23
CA GLN A 237 5.87 -14.75 -10.84
C GLN A 237 5.41 -13.44 -10.19
N VAL A 238 4.26 -12.93 -10.61
CA VAL A 238 3.64 -11.75 -9.98
C VAL A 238 2.82 -12.20 -8.77
N ALA A 239 3.09 -11.58 -7.62
CA ALA A 239 2.29 -11.70 -6.42
C ALA A 239 1.83 -10.31 -5.96
N CYS A 240 0.81 -10.27 -5.11
CA CYS A 240 0.25 -9.03 -4.61
C CYS A 240 0.39 -8.94 -3.09
N LYS A 241 0.30 -7.76 -2.52
CA LYS A 241 0.30 -7.50 -1.09
C LYS A 241 -0.87 -6.59 -0.76
N SER A 242 -1.53 -6.80 0.37
CA SER A 242 -2.52 -5.86 0.92
C SER A 242 -2.09 -5.35 2.29
N GLY A 243 -1.94 -4.04 2.46
CA GLY A 243 -1.49 -3.46 3.73
C GLY A 243 -1.83 -1.99 3.89
N VAL A 244 -1.71 -1.49 5.12
CA VAL A 244 -2.22 -0.18 5.53
C VAL A 244 -1.59 0.99 4.80
N ALA A 245 -0.32 0.88 4.39
CA ALA A 245 0.44 2.02 3.93
C ALA A 245 0.29 2.25 2.44
N THR A 246 0.36 1.17 1.65
CA THR A 246 0.34 1.24 0.17
C THR A 246 -0.87 0.55 -0.45
N GLY A 247 -1.81 0.03 0.35
CA GLY A 247 -3.02 -0.63 -0.15
C GLY A 247 -2.73 -1.96 -0.84
N ASN A 248 -3.42 -2.28 -1.94
CA ASN A 248 -3.17 -3.50 -2.70
C ASN A 248 -2.16 -3.23 -3.84
N THR A 249 -0.95 -3.75 -3.72
CA THR A 249 0.15 -3.56 -4.69
C THR A 249 0.63 -4.89 -5.22
N CYS A 250 1.04 -4.97 -6.49
CA CYS A 250 1.53 -6.21 -7.09
C CYS A 250 2.90 -6.00 -7.74
N GLY A 251 3.70 -7.05 -7.72
CA GLY A 251 5.09 -6.98 -8.16
C GLY A 251 5.66 -8.34 -8.53
N MET A 252 6.72 -8.30 -9.33
CA MET A 252 7.43 -9.51 -9.76
C MET A 252 8.27 -10.10 -8.63
N THR A 253 8.26 -11.42 -8.50
CA THR A 253 9.16 -12.16 -7.62
C THR A 253 10.52 -12.30 -8.27
N TRP A 254 11.58 -11.93 -7.55
CA TRP A 254 12.96 -12.07 -8.03
C TRP A 254 13.51 -13.44 -7.63
N SER A 255 13.35 -13.80 -6.36
CA SER A 255 13.74 -15.10 -5.84
C SER A 255 12.94 -15.45 -4.59
N SER A 256 12.85 -16.75 -4.32
CA SER A 256 12.19 -17.29 -3.14
C SER A 256 13.06 -18.42 -2.58
N GLN A 257 13.40 -18.30 -1.31
CA GLN A 257 14.15 -19.25 -0.50
C GLN A 257 13.28 -19.65 0.71
N PRO A 258 13.60 -20.74 1.43
CA PRO A 258 12.75 -21.23 2.52
C PRO A 258 12.38 -20.17 3.55
N ASN A 259 13.28 -19.24 3.89
CA ASN A 259 13.02 -18.23 4.93
C ASN A 259 12.92 -16.80 4.40
N THR A 260 13.03 -16.59 3.07
CA THR A 260 13.11 -15.24 2.52
C THR A 260 12.66 -15.21 1.06
N GLN A 261 11.83 -14.23 0.71
CA GLN A 261 11.36 -13.93 -0.63
C GLN A 261 11.74 -12.50 -0.96
N PHE A 262 12.29 -12.29 -2.15
CA PHE A 262 12.61 -10.98 -2.68
C PHE A 262 11.65 -10.66 -3.82
N THR A 263 10.93 -9.55 -3.71
CA THR A 263 9.94 -9.15 -4.71
C THR A 263 10.03 -7.66 -5.03
N GLN A 264 9.57 -7.28 -6.22
CA GLN A 264 9.30 -5.89 -6.58
C GLN A 264 7.86 -5.49 -6.22
N ILE A 265 7.31 -6.04 -5.13
CA ILE A 265 6.02 -5.62 -4.60
C ILE A 265 6.25 -4.30 -3.86
N CYS A 266 5.49 -3.26 -4.17
CA CYS A 266 5.59 -1.98 -3.48
C CYS A 266 5.15 -2.13 -2.02
N ALA A 267 6.05 -1.84 -1.09
CA ALA A 267 5.78 -1.80 0.34
C ALA A 267 6.55 -0.66 1.01
N SER A 268 6.02 -0.18 2.13
CA SER A 268 6.61 0.89 2.93
C SER A 268 6.42 0.63 4.43
N GLN A 269 6.87 1.57 5.26
CA GLN A 269 6.55 1.53 6.70
C GLN A 269 5.05 1.33 6.88
N GLY A 270 4.64 0.48 7.83
CA GLY A 270 3.25 0.13 8.07
C GLY A 270 2.74 -1.08 7.30
N ASP A 271 3.30 -1.37 6.12
CA ASP A 271 3.03 -2.64 5.43
C ASP A 271 3.74 -3.83 6.09
N SER A 272 4.55 -3.61 7.13
CA SER A 272 5.11 -4.68 7.97
C SER A 272 4.00 -5.61 8.46
N GLY A 273 4.16 -6.91 8.22
CA GLY A 273 3.16 -7.93 8.53
C GLY A 273 2.08 -8.11 7.47
N ALA A 274 2.06 -7.32 6.39
CA ALA A 274 1.05 -7.46 5.34
C ALA A 274 1.11 -8.82 4.63
N PRO A 275 -0.03 -9.44 4.29
CA PRO A 275 -0.05 -10.67 3.52
C PRO A 275 0.47 -10.45 2.11
N VAL A 276 1.37 -11.32 1.67
CA VAL A 276 1.72 -11.53 0.27
C VAL A 276 0.83 -12.65 -0.28
N LEU A 277 0.04 -12.31 -1.28
CA LEU A 277 -1.04 -13.10 -1.86
C LEU A 277 -0.67 -13.62 -3.24
N LEU A 278 -1.05 -14.86 -3.48
CA LEU A 278 -1.10 -15.47 -4.81
C LEU A 278 -2.50 -16.07 -4.99
N GLY A 279 -3.41 -15.30 -5.60
CA GLY A 279 -4.84 -15.63 -5.59
C GLY A 279 -5.44 -15.35 -4.20
N ASP A 280 -6.20 -16.31 -3.68
CA ASP A 280 -6.81 -16.29 -2.35
C ASP A 280 -5.93 -16.99 -1.29
N ARG A 281 -4.62 -17.03 -1.52
CA ARG A 281 -3.64 -17.73 -0.69
C ARG A 281 -2.55 -16.81 -0.21
N VAL A 282 -2.26 -16.84 1.09
CA VAL A 282 -1.10 -16.11 1.65
C VAL A 282 0.15 -16.98 1.52
N VAL A 283 1.09 -16.54 0.70
CA VAL A 283 2.35 -17.24 0.40
C VAL A 283 3.56 -16.60 1.07
N GLY A 284 3.39 -15.39 1.62
CA GLY A 284 4.41 -14.72 2.41
C GLY A 284 3.84 -13.61 3.29
N MET A 285 4.69 -13.03 4.12
CA MET A 285 4.38 -11.88 4.97
C MET A 285 5.49 -10.85 4.83
N VAL A 286 5.16 -9.57 4.65
CA VAL A 286 6.17 -8.50 4.53
C VAL A 286 6.93 -8.32 5.83
N ASN A 287 8.26 -8.34 5.76
CA ASN A 287 9.17 -8.03 6.87
C ASN A 287 9.84 -6.66 6.71
N GLY A 288 9.98 -6.19 5.48
CA GLY A 288 10.60 -4.90 5.21
C GLY A 288 11.24 -4.84 3.84
N GLY A 289 12.33 -4.08 3.73
CA GLY A 289 13.07 -3.93 2.49
C GLY A 289 14.49 -4.52 2.55
N MET A 290 15.05 -4.81 1.39
CA MET A 290 16.37 -5.47 1.27
C MET A 290 17.53 -4.64 1.83
N LEU A 291 17.39 -3.31 1.86
CA LEU A 291 18.42 -2.39 2.31
C LEU A 291 17.94 -1.60 3.54
N PRO A 292 18.82 -1.27 4.50
CA PRO A 292 18.47 -0.48 5.67
C PRO A 292 18.36 1.02 5.34
N ILE A 293 17.66 1.38 4.27
CA ILE A 293 17.56 2.75 3.76
C ILE A 293 16.10 3.15 3.60
N ALA A 294 15.45 3.60 4.68
CA ALA A 294 14.01 3.92 4.67
C ALA A 294 13.57 4.94 3.59
N SER A 295 14.49 5.77 3.07
CA SER A 295 14.21 6.68 1.94
C SER A 295 14.01 5.96 0.60
N ALA A 296 14.55 4.76 0.44
CA ALA A 296 14.43 3.96 -0.77
C ALA A 296 13.22 2.99 -0.75
N SER A 297 12.35 3.07 0.25
CA SER A 297 11.07 2.35 0.25
C SER A 297 10.16 2.83 -0.88
N CYS A 298 9.13 2.06 -1.19
CA CYS A 298 8.06 2.54 -2.05
C CYS A 298 7.30 3.66 -1.31
N ARG A 299 6.98 4.77 -1.97
CA ARG A 299 6.34 5.95 -1.35
C ARG A 299 5.18 6.48 -2.18
N THR A 300 5.22 6.34 -3.49
CA THR A 300 4.15 6.74 -4.41
C THR A 300 4.00 5.70 -5.52
N PRO A 301 2.78 5.47 -6.04
CA PRO A 301 2.58 4.69 -7.27
C PRO A 301 3.41 5.20 -8.46
N LEU A 302 3.76 6.50 -8.49
CA LEU A 302 4.49 7.12 -9.59
C LEU A 302 5.96 6.69 -9.68
N GLN A 303 6.53 6.08 -8.64
CA GLN A 303 7.91 5.55 -8.67
C GLN A 303 8.06 4.36 -9.63
N GLY A 304 6.97 3.74 -10.08
CA GLY A 304 7.04 2.48 -10.81
C GLY A 304 7.84 1.44 -10.00
N PRO A 305 8.71 0.64 -10.62
CA PRO A 305 9.54 -0.34 -9.92
C PRO A 305 10.81 0.27 -9.28
N LEU A 306 10.98 1.60 -9.26
CA LEU A 306 12.19 2.26 -8.74
C LEU A 306 12.10 2.48 -7.22
N PHE A 307 12.12 1.37 -6.50
CA PHE A 307 12.21 1.30 -5.05
C PHE A 307 12.99 0.03 -4.66
N MET A 308 13.52 -0.02 -3.44
CA MET A 308 14.25 -1.21 -3.00
C MET A 308 13.35 -2.46 -3.01
N PRO A 309 13.86 -3.65 -3.35
CA PRO A 309 13.07 -4.87 -3.27
C PRO A 309 12.49 -5.10 -1.87
N THR A 310 11.24 -5.53 -1.84
CA THR A 310 10.54 -5.94 -0.62
C THR A 310 10.96 -7.35 -0.24
N VAL A 311 11.23 -7.50 1.06
CA VAL A 311 11.58 -8.77 1.70
C VAL A 311 10.37 -9.29 2.45
N SER A 312 10.05 -10.54 2.21
CA SER A 312 8.96 -11.25 2.87
C SER A 312 9.41 -12.63 3.34
N VAL A 313 8.86 -13.13 4.43
CA VAL A 313 9.07 -14.50 4.91
C VAL A 313 7.98 -15.41 4.33
N PRO A 314 8.31 -16.60 3.79
CA PRO A 314 7.29 -17.55 3.37
C PRO A 314 6.43 -18.03 4.55
N VAL A 315 5.10 -18.11 4.33
CA VAL A 315 4.17 -18.56 5.38
C VAL A 315 4.42 -20.02 5.78
N ASP A 316 4.89 -20.87 4.85
CA ASP A 316 5.25 -22.27 5.15
C ASP A 316 6.28 -22.38 6.29
N SER A 317 7.25 -21.46 6.36
CA SER A 317 8.27 -21.45 7.41
C SER A 317 7.76 -20.93 8.74
N ILE A 318 6.82 -19.98 8.72
CA ILE A 318 6.09 -19.54 9.93
C ILE A 318 5.27 -20.73 10.48
N LEU A 319 4.49 -21.40 9.63
CA LEU A 319 3.64 -22.52 10.05
C LEU A 319 4.47 -23.71 10.55
N ALA A 320 5.60 -24.01 9.91
CA ALA A 320 6.52 -25.04 10.37
C ALA A 320 7.10 -24.71 11.75
N ASP A 321 7.54 -23.46 11.97
CA ASP A 321 8.05 -23.02 13.27
C ASP A 321 6.96 -23.06 14.36
N LEU A 322 5.76 -22.54 14.08
CA LEU A 322 4.61 -22.59 14.99
C LEU A 322 4.30 -24.03 15.43
N ASN A 323 4.27 -24.97 14.49
CA ASN A 323 3.94 -26.36 14.78
C ASN A 323 5.08 -27.16 15.42
N SER A 324 6.32 -26.65 15.36
CA SER A 324 7.48 -27.28 16.00
C SER A 324 7.61 -26.96 17.50
N ARG A 325 6.89 -25.94 17.97
CA ARG A 325 6.92 -25.45 19.35
C ARG A 325 5.71 -25.96 20.14
N ASP A 326 5.85 -26.04 21.45
CA ASP A 326 4.74 -26.23 22.39
C ASP A 326 4.37 -24.87 22.99
N ALA A 327 3.76 -23.99 22.18
CA ALA A 327 3.52 -22.59 22.52
C ALA A 327 2.20 -22.07 21.93
N VAL A 328 1.87 -20.79 22.19
CA VAL A 328 0.73 -20.14 21.54
C VAL A 328 0.93 -20.16 20.01
N GLY A 329 -0.07 -20.66 19.29
CA GLY A 329 -0.02 -20.83 17.83
C GLY A 329 0.20 -22.25 17.32
N THR A 330 0.54 -23.22 18.18
CA THR A 330 0.69 -24.62 17.78
C THR A 330 -0.63 -25.21 17.26
N GLY A 331 -0.61 -25.90 16.11
CA GLY A 331 -1.82 -26.45 15.49
C GLY A 331 -2.70 -25.38 14.83
N PHE A 332 -2.08 -24.34 14.29
CA PHE A 332 -2.77 -23.22 13.65
C PHE A 332 -3.73 -23.69 12.55
N THR A 333 -4.98 -23.25 12.64
CA THR A 333 -6.04 -23.45 11.67
C THR A 333 -6.51 -22.07 11.19
N PRO A 334 -6.46 -21.77 9.87
CA PRO A 334 -6.91 -20.48 9.34
C PRO A 334 -8.37 -20.17 9.69
N ALA A 335 -8.70 -18.89 9.82
CA ALA A 335 -10.09 -18.45 9.94
C ALA A 335 -10.90 -18.84 8.70
N SER A 336 -12.22 -18.91 8.85
CA SER A 336 -13.19 -19.29 7.80
C SER A 336 -14.27 -18.24 7.62
#